data_AF-A0A926BNL1-F1
#
_entry.id   AF-A0A926BNL1-F1
#
_cell.length_a   1.000
_cell.length_b   1.000
_cell.length_c   1.000
_cell.angle_alpha   90.00
_cell.angle_beta   90.00
_cell.angle_gamma   90.00
#
_symmetry.space_group_name_H-M   'P 1'
#
loop_
_entity.id
_entity.type
_entity.pdbx_description
1 polymer ?
#
loop_
_entity_poly.entity_id
_entity_poly.type
_entity_poly.pdbx_seq_one_letter_code
_entity_poly.pdbx_strand_id
1 'polypeptide(L)'
;MKLLPIVAALAVTSAGAMALAPPSFAQLPSSPAEAEKQLGITAAQKAKITAINKKYQPKIQVLQKQMASLNTQYGKEMETIFTPAQKAKMKQWQALQAQQQQGGGMGGAMGGKP
;
A
#
# COMPACT_ATOMS: atom_id res chain seq x y z
N MET A 1 -68.46 -7.43 31.93
CA MET A 1 -67.30 -8.09 32.57
C MET A 1 -66.12 -7.11 32.56
N LYS A 2 -65.15 -7.23 33.47
CA LYS A 2 -63.98 -6.32 33.56
C LYS A 2 -62.74 -7.02 32.97
N LEU A 3 -62.09 -6.43 31.96
CA LEU A 3 -60.75 -6.84 31.51
C LEU A 3 -59.88 -5.63 31.09
N LEU A 4 -58.89 -5.37 31.95
CA LEU A 4 -57.61 -4.66 31.80
C LEU A 4 -56.63 -5.45 32.71
N PRO A 5 -55.29 -5.23 32.70
CA PRO A 5 -54.46 -4.39 31.84
C PRO A 5 -54.01 -5.21 30.59
N ILE A 6 -52.83 -5.17 29.94
CA ILE A 6 -51.49 -4.57 30.17
C ILE A 6 -50.88 -4.15 28.83
N VAL A 7 -50.11 -3.05 28.82
CA VAL A 7 -49.08 -2.77 27.80
C VAL A 7 -47.74 -2.65 28.53
N ALA A 8 -46.80 -3.57 28.26
CA ALA A 8 -45.49 -3.57 28.91
C ALA A 8 -44.52 -2.65 28.15
N ALA A 9 -43.99 -1.63 28.81
CA ALA A 9 -42.98 -0.75 28.24
C ALA A 9 -41.61 -1.45 28.24
N LEU A 10 -41.11 -1.83 27.07
CA LEU A 10 -39.73 -2.30 26.92
C LEU A 10 -38.77 -1.09 27.01
N ALA A 11 -38.07 -0.97 28.13
CA ALA A 11 -36.98 0.00 28.27
C ALA A 11 -35.79 -0.46 27.43
N VAL A 12 -35.56 0.20 26.29
CA VAL A 12 -34.33 0.00 25.50
C VAL A 12 -33.16 0.58 26.28
N THR A 13 -32.35 -0.28 26.89
CA THR A 13 -31.06 0.10 27.46
C THR A 13 -30.07 0.36 26.32
N SER A 14 -29.56 1.60 26.25
CA SER A 14 -28.56 2.00 25.26
C SER A 14 -27.23 1.29 25.54
N ALA A 15 -26.88 0.31 24.70
CA ALA A 15 -25.58 -0.34 24.75
C ALA A 15 -24.47 0.70 24.55
N GLY A 16 -23.57 0.83 25.51
CA GLY A 16 -22.47 1.79 25.46
C GLY A 16 -21.53 1.49 24.30
N ALA A 17 -21.41 2.42 23.35
CA ALA A 17 -20.47 2.31 22.25
C ALA A 17 -19.03 2.44 22.79
N MET A 18 -18.40 1.31 23.10
CA MET A 18 -16.95 1.27 23.30
C MET A 18 -16.29 1.66 21.98
N ALA A 19 -15.77 2.89 21.93
CA ALA A 19 -15.00 3.36 20.79
C ALA A 19 -13.75 2.49 20.66
N LEU A 20 -13.74 1.61 19.65
CA LEU A 20 -12.56 0.89 19.21
C LEU A 20 -11.57 1.91 18.63
N ALA A 21 -10.77 2.51 19.52
CA ALA A 21 -9.62 3.29 19.10
C ALA A 21 -8.77 2.39 18.18
N PRO A 22 -8.48 2.83 16.93
CA PRO A 22 -7.69 2.02 16.03
C PRO A 22 -6.33 1.76 16.70
N PRO A 23 -5.77 0.54 16.59
CA PRO A 23 -4.47 0.24 17.17
C PRO A 23 -3.49 1.27 16.63
N SER A 24 -2.87 2.04 17.53
CA SER A 24 -1.89 3.04 17.13
C SER A 24 -0.81 2.34 16.34
N PHE A 25 -0.65 2.70 15.06
CA PHE A 25 0.46 2.25 14.25
C PHE A 25 1.74 2.81 14.88
N ALA A 26 2.33 2.04 15.80
CA ALA A 26 3.62 2.31 16.40
C ALA A 26 4.60 2.61 15.25
N GLN A 27 5.31 3.74 15.37
CA GLN A 27 6.00 4.37 14.25
C GLN A 27 6.81 3.34 13.48
N LEU A 28 6.41 3.10 12.22
CA LEU A 28 7.07 2.13 11.37
C LEU A 28 8.56 2.50 11.28
N PRO A 29 9.49 1.53 11.39
CA PRO A 29 10.92 1.82 11.38
C PRO A 29 11.28 2.58 10.10
N SER A 30 11.90 3.75 10.28
CA SER A 30 12.23 4.68 9.19
C SER A 30 13.37 4.14 8.31
N SER A 31 14.07 3.10 8.77
CA SER A 31 15.07 2.37 7.99
C SER A 31 15.05 0.85 8.26
N PRO A 32 15.56 0.03 7.33
CA PRO A 32 15.78 -1.39 7.57
C PRO A 32 16.69 -1.69 8.78
N ALA A 33 17.61 -0.78 9.13
CA ALA A 33 18.51 -0.95 10.28
C ALA A 33 17.76 -0.77 11.62
N GLU A 34 16.79 0.15 11.68
CA GLU A 34 15.88 0.26 12.83
C GLU A 34 14.98 -0.96 12.93
N ALA A 35 14.46 -1.47 11.80
CA ALA A 35 13.66 -2.69 11.77
C ALA A 35 14.47 -3.90 12.27
N GLU A 36 15.70 -4.09 11.80
CA GLU A 36 16.60 -5.14 12.30
C GLU A 36 16.86 -5.03 13.82
N LYS A 37 17.04 -3.81 14.33
CA LYS A 37 17.26 -3.55 15.77
C LYS A 37 16.00 -3.82 16.60
N GLN A 38 14.82 -3.35 16.16
CA GLN A 38 13.53 -3.59 16.82
C GLN A 38 13.17 -5.09 16.83
N LEU A 39 13.49 -5.82 15.76
CA LEU A 39 13.26 -7.26 15.62
C LEU A 39 14.36 -8.14 16.25
N GLY A 40 15.39 -7.55 16.87
CA GLY A 40 16.48 -8.29 17.52
C GLY A 40 17.30 -9.18 16.57
N ILE A 41 17.45 -8.81 15.30
CA ILE A 41 18.09 -9.64 14.27
C ILE A 41 19.58 -9.83 14.58
N THR A 42 19.96 -11.05 14.96
CA THR A 42 21.37 -11.42 15.20
C THR A 42 22.18 -11.44 13.91
N ALA A 43 23.50 -11.27 14.02
CA ALA A 43 24.42 -11.39 12.88
C ALA A 43 24.29 -12.74 12.14
N ALA A 44 24.03 -13.84 12.85
CA ALA A 44 23.80 -15.16 12.27
C ALA A 44 22.49 -15.24 11.47
N GLN A 45 21.42 -14.60 11.92
CA GLN A 45 20.18 -14.46 11.14
C GLN A 45 20.39 -13.55 9.94
N LYS A 46 21.08 -12.41 10.09
CA LYS A 46 21.39 -11.48 8.99
C LYS A 46 22.23 -12.14 7.88
N ALA A 47 23.18 -13.01 8.24
CA ALA A 47 23.93 -13.82 7.29
C ALA A 47 23.03 -14.79 6.51
N LYS A 48 22.10 -15.49 7.19
CA LYS A 48 21.11 -16.38 6.54
C LYS A 48 20.17 -15.62 5.61
N ILE A 49 19.64 -14.47 6.03
CA ILE A 49 18.80 -13.58 5.20
C ILE A 49 19.58 -13.11 3.96
N THR A 50 20.84 -12.71 4.13
CA THR A 50 21.71 -12.30 3.02
C THR A 50 21.94 -13.44 2.02
N ALA A 51 22.13 -14.67 2.50
CA ALA A 51 22.29 -15.86 1.64
C ALA A 51 20.99 -16.21 0.88
N ILE A 52 19.82 -16.12 1.54
CA ILE A 52 18.50 -16.31 0.92
C ILE A 52 18.27 -15.26 -0.17
N ASN A 53 18.55 -13.99 0.13
CA ASN A 53 18.42 -12.90 -0.83
C ASN A 53 19.35 -13.10 -2.04
N LYS A 54 20.63 -13.44 -1.84
CA LYS A 54 21.56 -13.77 -2.93
C LYS A 54 21.08 -14.97 -3.77
N LYS A 55 20.51 -16.01 -3.15
CA LYS A 55 19.98 -17.20 -3.85
C LYS A 55 18.79 -16.88 -4.76
N TYR A 56 17.88 -15.99 -4.34
CA TYR A 56 16.64 -15.74 -5.08
C TYR A 56 16.62 -14.44 -5.89
N GLN A 57 17.52 -13.48 -5.64
CA GLN A 57 17.57 -12.22 -6.40
C GLN A 57 17.70 -12.41 -7.93
N PRO A 58 18.45 -13.40 -8.47
CA PRO A 58 18.44 -13.67 -9.91
C PRO A 58 17.06 -14.10 -10.44
N LYS A 59 16.33 -14.93 -9.69
CA LYS A 59 14.95 -15.33 -10.04
C LYS A 59 14.00 -14.13 -9.98
N ILE A 60 14.16 -13.24 -8.99
CA ILE A 60 13.39 -12.00 -8.88
C ILE A 60 13.65 -11.08 -10.09
N GLN A 61 14.91 -10.91 -10.52
CA GLN A 61 15.23 -10.13 -11.73
C GLN A 61 14.59 -10.73 -13.00
N VAL A 62 14.59 -12.05 -13.16
CA VAL A 62 13.94 -12.72 -14.30
C VAL A 62 12.43 -12.48 -14.28
N LEU A 63 11.77 -12.65 -13.13
CA LEU A 63 10.35 -12.37 -12.96
C LEU A 63 10.01 -10.89 -13.21
N GLN A 64 10.83 -9.95 -12.75
CA GLN A 64 10.66 -8.52 -13.03
C GLN A 64 10.74 -8.21 -14.54
N LYS A 65 11.70 -8.81 -15.26
CA LYS A 65 11.81 -8.68 -16.73
C LYS A 65 10.62 -9.30 -17.46
N GLN A 66 10.13 -10.45 -16.99
CA GLN A 66 8.93 -11.10 -17.53
C GLN A 66 7.67 -10.24 -17.30
N MET A 67 7.46 -9.70 -16.09
CA MET A 67 6.37 -8.77 -15.79
C MET A 67 6.44 -7.50 -16.65
N ALA A 68 7.62 -6.90 -16.84
CA ALA A 68 7.78 -5.74 -17.72
C ALA A 68 7.44 -6.05 -19.19
N SER A 69 7.83 -7.24 -19.67
CA SER A 69 7.49 -7.72 -21.02
C SER A 69 5.98 -7.98 -21.17
N LEU A 70 5.34 -8.61 -20.20
CA LEU A 70 3.89 -8.86 -20.18
C LEU A 70 3.10 -7.55 -20.16
N ASN A 71 3.47 -6.61 -19.29
CA ASN A 71 2.86 -5.28 -19.22
C ASN A 71 3.00 -4.50 -20.55
N THR A 72 4.12 -4.67 -21.25
CA THR A 72 4.35 -4.07 -22.57
C THR A 72 3.49 -4.71 -23.67
N GLN A 73 3.27 -6.03 -23.62
CA GLN A 73 2.39 -6.74 -24.56
C GLN A 73 0.92 -6.38 -24.31
N TYR A 74 0.46 -6.50 -23.06
CA TYR A 74 -0.88 -6.09 -22.62
C TYR A 74 -1.19 -4.62 -22.97
N GLY A 75 -0.23 -3.70 -22.78
CA GLY A 75 -0.40 -2.30 -23.18
C GLY A 75 -0.65 -2.12 -24.69
N LYS A 76 0.08 -2.87 -25.53
CA LYS A 76 -0.12 -2.84 -26.99
C LYS A 76 -1.46 -3.45 -27.42
N GLU A 77 -1.89 -4.53 -26.78
CA GLU A 77 -3.18 -5.17 -27.04
C GLU A 77 -4.34 -4.27 -26.60
N MET A 78 -4.26 -3.66 -25.42
CA MET A 78 -5.23 -2.65 -24.98
C MET A 78 -5.27 -1.45 -25.95
N GLU A 79 -4.13 -1.04 -26.52
CA GLU A 79 -4.10 -0.04 -27.59
C GLU A 79 -4.81 -0.49 -28.87
N THR A 80 -4.99 -1.77 -29.21
CA THR A 80 -5.80 -2.13 -30.40
C THR A 80 -7.29 -1.92 -30.18
N ILE A 81 -7.75 -1.99 -28.92
CA ILE A 81 -9.17 -1.86 -28.53
C ILE A 81 -9.62 -0.39 -28.48
N PHE A 82 -8.73 0.54 -28.12
CA PHE A 82 -9.10 1.96 -27.93
C PHE A 82 -9.27 2.74 -29.24
N THR A 83 -10.32 3.57 -29.28
CA THR A 83 -10.51 4.59 -30.33
C THR A 83 -9.41 5.66 -30.31
N PRO A 84 -9.16 6.36 -31.42
CA PRO A 84 -8.16 7.45 -31.46
C PRO A 84 -8.37 8.54 -30.40
N ALA A 85 -9.63 8.90 -30.10
CA ALA A 85 -9.97 9.89 -29.08
C ALA A 85 -9.65 9.41 -27.65
N GLN A 86 -9.83 8.12 -27.35
CA GLN A 86 -9.44 7.53 -26.07
C GLN A 86 -7.91 7.48 -25.92
N LYS A 87 -7.17 7.13 -26.99
CA LYS A 87 -5.70 7.17 -27.02
C LYS A 87 -5.14 8.57 -26.76
N ALA A 88 -5.76 9.60 -27.34
CA ALA A 88 -5.37 10.99 -27.09
C ALA A 88 -5.50 11.37 -25.60
N LYS A 89 -6.64 11.04 -24.96
CA LYS A 89 -6.85 11.27 -23.52
C LYS A 89 -5.86 10.48 -22.65
N MET A 90 -5.55 9.23 -23.02
CA MET A 90 -4.57 8.42 -22.29
C MET A 90 -3.16 9.05 -22.33
N LYS A 91 -2.71 9.53 -23.50
CA LYS A 91 -1.41 10.20 -23.64
C LYS A 91 -1.35 11.52 -22.86
N GLN A 92 -2.45 12.30 -22.82
CA GLN A 92 -2.54 13.51 -21.99
C GLN A 92 -2.39 13.18 -20.50
N TRP A 93 -3.05 12.12 -20.02
CA TRP A 93 -2.95 11.69 -18.61
C TRP A 93 -1.56 11.15 -18.25
N GLN A 94 -0.92 10.39 -19.16
CA GLN A 94 0.47 9.94 -19.00
C GLN A 94 1.46 11.11 -18.95
N ALA A 95 1.28 12.15 -19.78
CA ALA A 95 2.11 13.35 -19.75
C ALA A 95 1.94 14.12 -18.42
N LEU A 96 0.71 14.26 -17.93
CA LEU A 96 0.42 14.90 -16.64
C LEU A 96 1.05 14.13 -15.46
N GLN A 97 0.96 12.79 -15.46
CA GLN A 97 1.65 11.92 -14.50
C GLN A 97 3.17 12.17 -14.49
N ALA A 98 3.81 12.18 -15.67
CA ALA A 98 5.24 12.42 -15.79
C ALA A 98 5.64 13.83 -15.29
N GLN A 99 4.84 14.84 -15.59
CA GLN A 99 5.05 16.21 -15.12
C GLN A 99 4.92 16.32 -13.59
N GLN A 100 3.94 15.66 -12.97
CA GLN A 100 3.78 15.63 -11.51
C GLN A 100 4.98 14.94 -10.83
N GLN A 101 5.48 13.83 -11.39
CA GLN A 101 6.67 13.15 -10.85
C GLN A 101 7.95 14.00 -10.97
N GLN A 102 8.08 14.80 -12.02
CA GLN A 102 9.19 15.75 -12.16
C GLN A 102 9.05 16.96 -11.21
N GLY A 103 7.85 17.50 -11.03
CA GLY A 103 7.59 18.65 -10.14
C GLY A 103 7.68 18.33 -8.64
N GLY A 104 7.24 17.13 -8.23
CA GLY A 104 7.22 16.73 -6.82
C GLY A 104 8.59 16.43 -6.19
N GLY A 105 9.64 16.24 -7.01
CA GLY A 105 10.94 15.72 -6.57
C GLY A 105 11.77 16.64 -5.66
N MET A 106 11.47 17.95 -5.60
CA MET A 106 12.29 18.92 -4.85
C MET A 106 11.87 19.15 -3.39
N GLY A 107 10.72 18.63 -2.94
CA GLY A 107 10.19 18.93 -1.60
C GLY A 107 10.88 18.22 -0.42
N GLY A 108 11.63 17.13 -0.66
CA GLY A 108 12.02 16.18 0.38
C GLY A 108 13.39 16.37 1.04
N ALA A 109 14.16 17.41 0.68
CA ALA A 109 15.62 17.45 0.93
C ALA A 109 16.14 18.53 1.90
N MET A 110 15.26 19.36 2.50
CA MET A 110 15.67 20.45 3.40
C MET A 110 15.23 20.23 4.85
N GLY A 111 15.91 19.31 5.55
CA GLY A 111 15.58 18.94 6.93
C GLY A 111 16.65 18.15 7.68
N GLY A 112 17.94 18.36 7.40
CA GLY A 112 19.01 17.60 8.06
C GLY A 112 20.42 18.16 7.85
N LYS A 113 20.88 18.99 8.79
CA LYS A 113 22.30 19.24 9.08
C LYS A 113 22.50 19.34 10.60
N PRO A 114 23.72 19.08 11.10
CA PRO A 114 23.96 18.65 12.48
C PRO A 114 23.89 19.76 13.52
#